data_AF-A0A819U665-F1
#
_entry.id   AF-A0A819U665-F1
#
_cell.length_a   1.000
_cell.length_b   1.000
_cell.length_c   1.000
_cell.angle_alpha   90.00
_cell.angle_beta   90.00
_cell.angle_gamma   90.00
#
_symmetry.space_group_name_H-M   'P 1'
#
loop_
_entity.id
_entity.type
_entity.pdbx_description
1 polymer ?
#
loop_
_entity_poly.entity_id
_entity_poly.type
_entity_poly.pdbx_seq_one_letter_code
_entity_poly.pdbx_strand_id
1 'polypeptide(L)'
;AEGLSASDDEFKRYLDRFNSIYDYNNHEQHYIIIPGDNDVGGEYYGDKQPILRQRFRNYFGRTIALYHQNDIQFLKLDMDMFDSYSEGKRNAIIEQMQNRPMTANFRIVLNHWPILTRTARFIKPFINELEPNIILKGDSHHFSIISYDRVNMINKFLAKEYLPQSIYSLDLNQKNFIYEISVPTCSYRMGVQRIGYVVLLLDSESKTAHLTILSTPRRYLALCLYLIYAILGLIFVILTSLFSRRNLIRLLMLSRLM
;
A
#
# COMPACT_ATOMS: atom_id res chain seq x y z
N ALA A 1 -14.80 -3.57 -13.83
CA ALA A 1 -13.40 -3.14 -13.73
C ALA A 1 -13.16 -2.50 -12.36
N GLU A 2 -11.91 -2.32 -11.92
CA GLU A 2 -11.56 -1.70 -10.63
C GLU A 2 -10.89 -0.33 -10.86
N GLY A 3 -10.88 0.54 -9.84
CA GLY A 3 -10.18 1.83 -9.90
C GLY A 3 -10.73 2.79 -10.97
N LEU A 4 -9.85 3.30 -11.84
CA LEU A 4 -10.15 4.31 -12.85
C LEU A 4 -11.23 3.90 -13.86
N SER A 5 -11.35 2.60 -14.12
CA SER A 5 -12.29 2.06 -15.11
C SER A 5 -13.58 1.52 -14.48
N ALA A 6 -13.72 1.59 -13.15
CA ALA A 6 -14.89 1.09 -12.44
C ALA A 6 -16.09 2.03 -12.60
N SER A 7 -17.22 1.48 -13.03
CA SER A 7 -18.52 2.14 -12.87
C SER A 7 -18.86 2.33 -11.38
N ASP A 8 -19.87 3.14 -11.07
CA ASP A 8 -20.26 3.35 -9.66
C ASP A 8 -20.80 2.07 -9.00
N ASP A 9 -21.52 1.23 -9.75
CA ASP A 9 -21.98 -0.08 -9.26
C ASP A 9 -20.81 -1.03 -9.01
N GLU A 10 -19.80 -1.00 -9.89
CA GLU A 10 -18.58 -1.77 -9.72
C GLU A 10 -17.82 -1.32 -8.48
N PHE A 11 -17.58 -0.01 -8.36
CA PHE A 11 -16.94 0.60 -7.19
C PHE A 11 -17.65 0.21 -5.90
N LYS A 12 -18.99 0.30 -5.87
CA LYS A 12 -19.78 -0.06 -4.70
C LYS A 12 -19.58 -1.53 -4.30
N ARG A 13 -19.60 -2.46 -5.26
CA ARG A 13 -19.31 -3.88 -4.97
C ARG A 13 -17.92 -4.08 -4.39
N TYR A 14 -16.91 -3.35 -4.88
CA TYR A 14 -15.55 -3.44 -4.32
C TYR A 14 -15.46 -2.84 -2.93
N LEU A 15 -16.15 -1.73 -2.68
CA LEU A 15 -16.24 -1.12 -1.36
C LEU A 15 -16.94 -2.05 -0.36
N ASP A 16 -18.05 -2.69 -0.74
CA ASP A 16 -18.76 -3.65 0.10
C ASP A 16 -17.84 -4.84 0.44
N ARG A 17 -17.08 -5.34 -0.54
CA ARG A 17 -16.07 -6.38 -0.30
C ARG A 17 -14.97 -5.89 0.64
N PHE A 18 -14.43 -4.69 0.43
CA PHE A 18 -13.42 -4.10 1.31
C PHE A 18 -13.93 -4.00 2.75
N ASN A 19 -15.14 -3.46 2.93
CA ASN A 19 -15.80 -3.35 4.23
C ASN A 19 -16.02 -4.71 4.88
N SER A 20 -16.36 -5.75 4.11
CA SER A 20 -16.53 -7.11 4.64
C SER A 20 -15.23 -7.77 5.10
N ILE A 21 -14.09 -7.44 4.46
CA ILE A 21 -12.78 -8.05 4.77
C ILE A 21 -12.17 -7.37 6.00
N TYR A 22 -12.24 -6.04 6.06
CA TYR A 22 -11.61 -5.25 7.10
C TYR A 22 -12.59 -4.83 8.21
N ASP A 23 -13.84 -5.28 8.13
CA ASP A 23 -14.95 -4.92 9.04
C ASP A 23 -15.01 -3.42 9.36
N TYR A 24 -14.77 -2.60 8.32
CA TYR A 24 -14.52 -1.17 8.42
C TYR A 24 -15.64 -0.41 9.15
N ASN A 25 -16.88 -0.89 9.05
CA ASN A 25 -18.06 -0.22 9.62
C ASN A 25 -18.34 -0.59 11.09
N ASN A 26 -17.76 -1.67 11.62
CA ASN A 26 -18.11 -2.20 12.94
C ASN A 26 -16.92 -2.22 13.93
N HIS A 27 -15.76 -1.71 13.54
CA HIS A 27 -14.57 -1.73 14.39
C HIS A 27 -14.47 -0.53 15.34
N GLU A 28 -13.99 -0.79 16.57
CA GLU A 28 -13.48 0.23 17.50
C GLU A 28 -12.16 0.89 17.01
N GLN A 29 -11.58 0.38 15.93
CA GLN A 29 -10.29 0.81 15.38
C GLN A 29 -10.45 2.05 14.47
N HIS A 30 -9.54 3.02 14.62
CA HIS A 30 -9.50 4.20 13.76
C HIS A 30 -8.78 3.91 12.45
N TYR A 31 -9.46 4.14 11.32
CA TYR A 31 -8.90 4.00 9.99
C TYR A 31 -8.67 5.37 9.34
N ILE A 32 -7.51 5.54 8.71
CA ILE A 32 -7.24 6.68 7.84
C ILE A 32 -6.98 6.15 6.43
N ILE A 33 -8.00 6.26 5.57
CA ILE A 33 -7.92 5.84 4.17
C ILE A 33 -7.41 7.01 3.34
N ILE A 34 -6.34 6.80 2.57
CA ILE A 34 -5.75 7.81 1.68
C ILE A 34 -6.00 7.46 0.22
N PRO A 35 -6.18 8.45 -0.68
CA PRO A 35 -6.41 8.16 -2.09
C PRO A 35 -5.13 7.66 -2.77
N GLY A 36 -5.23 6.53 -3.47
CA GLY A 36 -4.22 6.07 -4.43
C GLY A 36 -4.42 6.67 -5.82
N ASP A 37 -3.44 6.48 -6.70
CA ASP A 37 -3.53 6.86 -8.11
C ASP A 37 -4.72 6.20 -8.83
N ASN A 38 -5.02 4.94 -8.50
CA ASN A 38 -6.14 4.17 -9.03
C ASN A 38 -7.51 4.66 -8.53
N ASP A 39 -7.56 5.40 -7.42
CA ASP A 39 -8.81 5.88 -6.81
C ASP A 39 -9.25 7.23 -7.35
N VAL A 40 -8.29 8.11 -7.65
CA VAL A 40 -8.53 9.51 -8.01
C VAL A 40 -7.95 9.93 -9.37
N GLY A 41 -7.23 9.04 -10.06
CA GLY A 41 -6.43 9.36 -11.24
C GLY A 41 -4.97 9.68 -10.90
N GLY A 42 -4.18 9.96 -11.93
CA GLY A 42 -2.74 10.23 -11.78
C GLY A 42 -1.82 9.10 -12.26
N GLU A 43 -2.38 7.94 -12.66
CA GLU A 43 -1.63 6.90 -13.38
C GLU A 43 -1.41 7.32 -14.85
N TYR A 44 -0.29 6.91 -15.45
CA TYR A 44 0.06 7.12 -16.87
C TYR A 44 0.01 8.58 -17.39
N TYR A 45 0.54 9.54 -16.61
CA TYR A 45 0.74 10.95 -17.01
C TYR A 45 -0.52 11.82 -17.16
N GLY A 46 -1.70 11.33 -16.74
CA GLY A 46 -2.94 12.11 -16.77
C GLY A 46 -3.23 12.85 -15.46
N ASP A 47 -3.98 13.95 -15.54
CA ASP A 47 -4.47 14.66 -14.37
C ASP A 47 -5.46 13.81 -13.56
N LYS A 48 -5.40 13.96 -12.24
CA LYS A 48 -6.40 13.43 -11.33
C LYS A 48 -7.79 13.97 -11.69
N GLN A 49 -8.74 13.07 -11.91
CA GLN A 49 -10.06 13.43 -12.43
C GLN A 49 -10.97 13.97 -11.31
N PRO A 50 -11.64 15.13 -11.51
CA PRO A 50 -12.52 15.72 -10.50
C PRO A 50 -13.62 14.79 -10.01
N ILE A 51 -14.21 14.00 -10.92
CA ILE A 51 -15.29 13.05 -10.61
C ILE A 51 -14.80 11.93 -9.67
N LEU A 52 -13.61 11.39 -9.93
CA LEU A 52 -13.02 10.32 -9.11
C LEU A 52 -12.62 10.83 -7.72
N ARG A 53 -12.06 12.04 -7.63
CA ARG A 53 -11.83 12.69 -6.33
C ARG A 53 -13.12 12.93 -5.57
N GLN A 54 -14.18 13.37 -6.23
CA GLN A 54 -15.46 13.57 -5.58
C GLN A 54 -16.04 12.24 -5.07
N ARG A 55 -15.96 11.17 -5.88
CA ARG A 55 -16.34 9.83 -5.47
C ARG A 55 -15.56 9.40 -4.23
N PHE A 56 -14.23 9.50 -4.24
CA PHE A 56 -13.41 9.19 -3.07
C PHE A 56 -13.84 10.00 -1.85
N ARG A 57 -14.07 11.31 -2.00
CA ARG A 57 -14.50 12.18 -0.90
C ARG A 57 -15.86 11.79 -0.32
N ASN A 58 -16.80 11.37 -1.17
CA ASN A 58 -18.13 10.97 -0.74
C ASN A 58 -18.10 9.75 0.19
N TYR A 59 -17.15 8.82 -0.01
CA TYR A 59 -17.05 7.59 0.78
C TYR A 59 -16.01 7.66 1.90
N PHE A 60 -14.90 8.36 1.72
CA PHE A 60 -13.74 8.34 2.63
C PHE A 60 -13.36 9.72 3.19
N GLY A 61 -14.19 10.73 2.93
CA GLY A 61 -14.00 12.10 3.42
C GLY A 61 -12.88 12.87 2.72
N ARG A 62 -12.45 13.96 3.36
CA ARG A 62 -11.46 14.90 2.79
C ARG A 62 -10.17 14.20 2.41
N THR A 63 -9.57 14.60 1.29
CA THR A 63 -8.29 14.07 0.79
C THR A 63 -7.08 14.74 1.45
N ILE A 64 -7.26 15.91 2.06
CA ILE A 64 -6.30 16.58 2.94
C ILE A 64 -6.98 16.78 4.29
N ALA A 65 -6.41 16.21 5.35
CA ALA A 65 -6.97 16.28 6.69
C ALA A 65 -5.90 16.02 7.76
N LEU A 66 -6.06 16.66 8.92
CA LEU A 66 -5.27 16.37 10.11
C LEU A 66 -6.12 15.57 11.09
N TYR A 67 -5.62 14.41 11.49
CA TYR A 67 -6.21 13.58 12.55
C TYR A 67 -5.30 13.58 13.77
N HIS A 68 -5.90 13.50 14.95
CA HIS A 68 -5.20 13.44 16.22
C HIS A 68 -5.62 12.18 16.96
N GLN A 69 -4.65 11.36 17.37
CA GLN A 69 -4.89 10.18 18.18
C GLN A 69 -3.79 10.10 19.23
N ASN A 70 -4.16 10.24 20.51
CA ASN A 70 -3.20 10.31 21.62
C ASN A 70 -2.10 11.35 21.33
N ASP A 71 -0.82 10.97 21.41
CA ASP A 71 0.31 11.87 21.12
C ASP A 71 0.79 11.81 19.66
N ILE A 72 -0.10 11.47 18.72
CA ILE A 72 0.24 11.33 17.30
C ILE A 72 -0.69 12.20 16.45
N GLN A 73 -0.10 13.00 15.59
CA GLN A 73 -0.77 13.68 14.49
C GLN A 73 -0.59 12.91 13.20
N PHE A 74 -1.68 12.59 12.52
CA PHE A 74 -1.66 12.03 11.18
C PHE A 74 -2.08 13.10 10.18
N LEU A 75 -1.15 13.55 9.34
CA LEU A 75 -1.43 14.47 8.25
C LEU A 75 -1.66 13.67 6.97
N LYS A 76 -2.94 13.46 6.64
CA LYS A 76 -3.38 12.87 5.38
C LYS A 76 -3.20 13.88 4.26
N LEU A 77 -2.52 13.49 3.19
CA LEU A 77 -2.26 14.29 2.00
C LEU A 77 -2.67 13.58 0.72
N ASP A 78 -2.90 14.37 -0.32
CA ASP A 78 -3.22 13.93 -1.68
C ASP A 78 -2.29 14.65 -2.67
N MET A 79 -1.01 14.30 -2.59
CA MET A 79 0.10 14.94 -3.32
C MET A 79 0.71 13.94 -4.32
N ASP A 80 0.96 14.38 -5.55
CA ASP A 80 1.62 13.64 -6.64
C ASP A 80 2.62 14.53 -7.42
N MET A 81 3.16 14.12 -8.57
CA MET A 81 4.12 14.98 -9.29
C MET A 81 3.49 16.09 -10.14
N PHE A 82 2.20 16.00 -10.48
CA PHE A 82 1.55 16.80 -11.51
C PHE A 82 0.64 17.88 -10.94
N ASP A 83 0.01 17.60 -9.80
CA ASP A 83 -1.01 18.44 -9.16
C ASP A 83 -0.60 18.86 -7.73
N SER A 84 0.64 18.63 -7.32
CA SER A 84 1.13 18.98 -5.97
C SER A 84 1.44 20.46 -5.75
N TYR A 85 1.41 21.29 -6.79
CA TYR A 85 1.77 22.70 -6.67
C TYR A 85 0.68 23.65 -7.19
N SER A 86 -0.59 23.27 -7.08
CA SER A 86 -1.66 24.26 -7.13
C SER A 86 -1.67 25.04 -5.81
N GLU A 87 -1.68 26.36 -5.89
CA GLU A 87 -1.74 27.26 -4.71
C GLU A 87 -2.87 26.87 -3.75
N GLY A 88 -4.00 26.41 -4.30
CA GLY A 88 -5.13 25.88 -3.55
C GLY A 88 -4.80 24.70 -2.63
N LYS A 89 -3.95 23.74 -3.05
CA LYS A 89 -3.56 22.61 -2.18
C LYS A 89 -2.66 23.04 -1.06
N ARG A 90 -1.67 23.89 -1.33
CA ARG A 90 -0.81 24.45 -0.28
C ARG A 90 -1.65 25.18 0.75
N ASN A 91 -2.58 26.03 0.31
CA ASN A 91 -3.49 26.75 1.19
C ASN A 91 -4.37 25.79 2.00
N ALA A 92 -4.88 24.70 1.40
CA ALA A 92 -5.66 23.70 2.12
C ALA A 92 -4.83 22.96 3.20
N ILE A 93 -3.56 22.65 2.93
CA ILE A 93 -2.65 22.04 3.92
C ILE A 93 -2.38 23.03 5.05
N ILE A 94 -2.05 24.27 4.69
CA ILE A 94 -1.80 25.35 5.66
C ILE A 94 -3.04 25.58 6.51
N GLU A 95 -4.25 25.63 5.94
CA GLU A 95 -5.51 25.77 6.67
C GLU A 95 -5.71 24.64 7.68
N GLN A 96 -5.35 23.40 7.33
CA GLN A 96 -5.42 22.28 8.28
C GLN A 96 -4.41 22.38 9.42
N MET A 97 -3.32 23.14 9.24
CA MET A 97 -2.23 23.29 10.21
C MET A 97 -2.29 24.61 10.98
N GLN A 98 -2.87 25.65 10.41
CA GLN A 98 -3.09 26.94 11.04
C GLN A 98 -3.96 26.77 12.27
N ASN A 99 -3.52 27.38 13.38
CA ASN A 99 -4.16 27.29 14.70
C ASN A 99 -4.17 25.89 15.34
N ARG A 100 -3.41 24.92 14.78
CA ARG A 100 -3.22 23.59 15.36
C ARG A 100 -1.73 23.34 15.58
N PRO A 101 -1.13 23.97 16.61
CA PRO A 101 0.29 23.76 16.90
C PRO A 101 0.59 22.27 17.09
N MET A 102 1.82 21.86 16.81
CA MET A 102 2.24 20.47 17.04
C MET A 102 2.32 20.21 18.55
N THR A 103 1.22 19.75 19.13
CA THR A 103 1.13 19.33 20.54
C THR A 103 1.48 17.85 20.71
N ALA A 104 1.47 17.11 19.60
CA ALA A 104 1.78 15.69 19.56
C ALA A 104 3.28 15.42 19.60
N ASN A 105 3.64 14.26 20.18
CA ASN A 105 5.01 13.76 20.21
C ASN A 105 5.51 13.35 18.83
N PHE A 106 4.60 12.96 17.94
CA PHE A 106 4.90 12.51 16.59
C PHE A 106 3.95 13.11 15.57
N ARG A 107 4.47 13.41 14.39
CA ARG A 107 3.68 13.67 13.20
C ARG A 107 4.04 12.69 12.08
N ILE A 108 3.03 11.94 11.67
CA ILE A 108 3.10 11.00 10.55
C ILE A 108 2.35 11.62 9.37
N VAL A 109 3.05 11.79 8.25
CA VAL A 109 2.42 12.16 6.99
C VAL A 109 2.04 10.91 6.23
N LEU A 110 0.81 10.87 5.71
CA LEU A 110 0.28 9.78 4.91
C LEU A 110 0.04 10.29 3.49
N ASN A 111 0.76 9.75 2.51
CA ASN A 111 0.59 10.13 1.11
C ASN A 111 0.88 8.94 0.20
N HIS A 112 0.10 8.75 -0.87
CA HIS A 112 0.30 7.60 -1.74
C HIS A 112 1.62 7.66 -2.51
N TRP A 113 1.93 8.83 -3.09
CA TRP A 113 3.14 9.06 -3.86
C TRP A 113 4.35 9.43 -2.99
N PRO A 114 5.58 9.12 -3.44
CA PRO A 114 6.80 9.55 -2.77
C PRO A 114 6.94 11.06 -2.63
N ILE A 115 7.18 11.50 -1.39
CA ILE A 115 7.41 12.90 -1.00
C ILE A 115 8.89 13.28 -1.15
N LEU A 116 9.79 12.52 -0.55
CA LEU A 116 11.20 12.89 -0.41
C LEU A 116 12.05 12.56 -1.64
N THR A 117 11.54 11.71 -2.53
CA THR A 117 12.26 11.27 -3.73
C THR A 117 11.70 11.88 -5.01
N ARG A 118 10.43 11.59 -5.37
CA ARG A 118 9.87 12.03 -6.66
C ARG A 118 9.19 13.41 -6.62
N THR A 119 8.45 13.72 -5.56
CA THR A 119 7.78 15.04 -5.43
C THR A 119 8.61 16.07 -4.65
N ALA A 120 9.87 15.72 -4.37
CA ALA A 120 10.81 16.52 -3.58
C ALA A 120 10.92 17.97 -4.04
N ARG A 121 10.95 18.23 -5.35
CA ARG A 121 11.08 19.59 -5.90
C ARG A 121 9.92 20.51 -5.46
N PHE A 122 8.74 19.93 -5.25
CA PHE A 122 7.52 20.68 -4.96
C PHE A 122 7.23 20.76 -3.46
N ILE A 123 7.52 19.69 -2.71
CA ILE A 123 7.26 19.63 -1.26
C ILE A 123 8.45 20.10 -0.42
N LYS A 124 9.70 19.90 -0.84
CA LYS A 124 10.87 20.32 -0.03
C LYS A 124 10.82 21.78 0.45
N PRO A 125 10.30 22.76 -0.33
CA PRO A 125 10.18 24.14 0.14
C PRO A 125 9.36 24.29 1.42
N PHE A 126 8.39 23.40 1.69
CA PHE A 126 7.52 23.49 2.87
C PHE A 126 7.47 22.20 3.72
N ILE A 127 8.27 21.17 3.43
CA ILE A 127 8.37 19.96 4.26
C ILE A 127 8.83 20.26 5.70
N ASN A 128 9.53 21.39 5.88
CA ASN A 128 9.89 21.91 7.19
C ASN A 128 8.68 22.50 7.91
N GLU A 129 7.75 23.16 7.22
CA GLU A 129 6.48 23.63 7.80
C GLU A 129 5.60 22.47 8.24
N LEU A 130 5.68 21.33 7.55
CA LEU A 130 4.93 20.13 7.90
C LEU A 130 5.51 19.39 9.12
N GLU A 131 6.77 19.62 9.48
CA GLU A 131 7.46 18.96 10.62
C GLU A 131 7.23 17.43 10.77
N PRO A 132 7.26 16.59 9.70
CA PRO A 132 7.05 15.16 9.87
C PRO A 132 8.25 14.47 10.52
N ASN A 133 7.97 13.48 11.37
CA ASN A 133 8.96 12.48 11.78
C ASN A 133 9.02 11.34 10.75
N ILE A 134 7.84 10.88 10.32
CA ILE A 134 7.68 9.74 9.40
C ILE A 134 6.73 10.12 8.27
N ILE A 135 7.02 9.63 7.07
CA ILE A 135 6.15 9.67 5.89
C ILE A 135 5.88 8.23 5.47
N LEU A 136 4.61 7.84 5.36
CA LEU A 136 4.20 6.53 4.86
C LEU A 136 3.65 6.66 3.43
N LYS A 137 4.09 5.77 2.52
CA LYS A 137 3.65 5.73 1.12
C LYS A 137 3.39 4.34 0.55
N GLY A 138 2.65 4.25 -0.57
CA GLY A 138 2.22 2.96 -1.16
C GLY A 138 2.58 2.71 -2.63
N ASP A 139 2.85 3.76 -3.42
CA ASP A 139 3.06 3.72 -4.90
C ASP A 139 4.02 2.63 -5.42
N SER A 140 5.11 2.34 -4.71
CA SER A 140 6.16 1.46 -5.23
C SER A 140 5.85 -0.03 -5.14
N HIS A 141 4.80 -0.44 -4.40
CA HIS A 141 4.48 -1.84 -4.07
C HIS A 141 5.55 -2.64 -3.31
N HIS A 142 6.78 -2.12 -3.24
CA HIS A 142 7.93 -2.67 -2.56
C HIS A 142 8.25 -1.88 -1.30
N PHE A 143 8.79 -2.59 -0.29
CA PHE A 143 9.26 -1.97 0.93
C PHE A 143 10.60 -1.26 0.74
N SER A 144 10.73 -0.08 1.34
CA SER A 144 12.01 0.60 1.52
C SER A 144 11.92 1.64 2.64
N ILE A 145 13.07 1.98 3.22
CA ILE A 145 13.22 3.09 4.17
C ILE A 145 14.27 4.03 3.63
N ILE A 146 13.90 5.30 3.51
CA ILE A 146 14.78 6.41 3.13
C ILE A 146 14.83 7.37 4.31
N SER A 147 16.03 7.73 4.75
CA SER A 147 16.22 8.89 5.61
C SER A 147 16.56 10.12 4.77
N TYR A 148 15.95 11.25 5.09
CA TYR A 148 16.28 12.55 4.52
C TYR A 148 16.88 13.43 5.60
N ASP A 149 18.09 13.90 5.35
CA ASP A 149 18.76 14.91 6.16
C ASP A 149 18.28 16.31 5.70
N ARG A 150 17.55 17.01 6.56
CA ARG A 150 17.03 18.36 6.30
C ARG A 150 18.14 19.40 6.15
N VAL A 151 19.28 19.22 6.83
CA VAL A 151 20.39 20.18 6.85
C VAL A 151 21.21 20.05 5.58
N ASN A 152 21.64 18.83 5.27
CA ASN A 152 22.47 18.56 4.10
C ASN A 152 21.63 18.37 2.82
N MET A 153 20.32 18.23 2.96
CA MET A 153 19.35 17.95 1.89
C MET A 153 19.63 16.64 1.13
N ILE A 154 20.21 15.65 1.81
CA ILE A 154 20.62 14.35 1.24
C ILE A 154 19.64 13.26 1.64
N ASN A 155 19.28 12.41 0.68
CA ASN A 155 18.54 11.18 0.91
C ASN A 155 19.51 9.99 1.03
N LYS A 156 19.30 9.12 2.01
CA LYS A 156 20.04 7.86 2.19
C LYS A 156 19.06 6.70 2.33
N PHE A 157 19.30 5.63 1.58
CA PHE A 157 18.57 4.37 1.79
C PHE A 157 19.10 3.69 3.06
N LEU A 158 18.20 3.45 4.01
CA LEU A 158 18.47 2.62 5.18
C LEU A 158 18.09 1.16 4.90
N ALA A 159 17.05 0.96 4.10
CA ALA A 159 16.65 -0.35 3.60
C ALA A 159 16.06 -0.20 2.19
N LYS A 160 16.47 -1.07 1.26
CA LYS A 160 15.92 -1.11 -0.12
C LYS A 160 14.91 -2.24 -0.33
N GLU A 161 14.96 -3.24 0.53
CA GLU A 161 14.05 -4.37 0.57
C GLU A 161 13.91 -4.82 2.03
N TYR A 162 12.85 -5.56 2.33
CA TYR A 162 12.70 -6.13 3.66
C TYR A 162 13.31 -7.53 3.71
N LEU A 163 14.06 -7.78 4.77
CA LEU A 163 14.52 -9.11 5.13
C LEU A 163 13.48 -9.75 6.06
N PRO A 164 13.15 -11.05 5.90
CA PRO A 164 12.22 -11.73 6.79
C PRO A 164 12.66 -11.58 8.25
N GLN A 165 11.69 -11.37 9.16
CA GLN A 165 11.91 -11.23 10.60
C GLN A 165 12.80 -10.04 11.02
N SER A 166 13.09 -9.11 10.12
CA SER A 166 13.82 -7.90 10.48
C SER A 166 12.94 -6.91 11.23
N ILE A 167 13.52 -6.30 12.25
CA ILE A 167 12.97 -5.16 12.96
C ILE A 167 13.88 -3.98 12.65
N TYR A 168 13.32 -2.91 12.13
CA TYR A 168 14.02 -1.67 11.84
C TYR A 168 13.73 -0.68 12.95
N SER A 169 14.77 -0.17 13.60
CA SER A 169 14.66 0.86 14.63
C SER A 169 15.07 2.21 14.05
N LEU A 170 14.20 3.20 14.19
CA LEU A 170 14.39 4.57 13.71
C LEU A 170 14.44 5.53 14.90
N ASP A 171 15.45 6.39 14.91
CA ASP A 171 15.61 7.42 15.94
C ASP A 171 14.84 8.68 15.52
N LEU A 172 13.70 8.94 16.15
CA LEU A 172 12.85 10.09 15.85
C LEU A 172 13.20 11.32 16.68
N ASN A 173 14.19 11.24 17.58
CA ASN A 173 14.66 12.38 18.37
C ASN A 173 15.50 13.36 17.53
N GLN A 174 16.09 12.85 16.44
CA GLN A 174 16.89 13.67 15.53
C GLN A 174 16.00 14.54 14.64
N LYS A 175 15.71 15.77 15.08
CA LYS A 175 14.87 16.74 14.35
C LYS A 175 15.32 17.01 12.90
N ASN A 176 16.60 16.79 12.62
CA ASN A 176 17.17 16.98 11.29
C ASN A 176 16.81 15.85 10.30
N PHE A 177 16.28 14.72 10.76
CA PHE A 177 15.96 13.59 9.90
C PHE A 177 14.45 13.38 9.74
N ILE A 178 14.06 12.95 8.54
CA ILE A 178 12.72 12.48 8.19
C ILE A 178 12.87 11.08 7.63
N TYR A 179 12.00 10.15 8.03
CA TYR A 179 11.97 8.82 7.45
C TYR A 179 10.79 8.66 6.49
N GLU A 180 11.06 8.43 5.20
CA GLU A 180 10.05 8.00 4.24
C GLU A 180 10.08 6.47 4.11
N ILE A 181 8.95 5.85 4.44
CA ILE A 181 8.76 4.42 4.47
C ILE A 181 7.79 4.04 3.37
N SER A 182 8.28 3.28 2.40
CA SER A 182 7.42 2.63 1.41
C SER A 182 6.81 1.39 2.03
N VAL A 183 5.50 1.38 2.18
CA VAL A 183 4.73 0.23 2.63
C VAL A 183 4.57 -0.71 1.42
N PRO A 184 4.92 -2.02 1.55
CA PRO A 184 4.67 -2.96 0.48
C PRO A 184 3.16 -3.09 0.26
N THR A 185 2.76 -3.43 -0.96
CA THR A 185 1.34 -3.75 -1.18
C THR A 185 0.96 -4.98 -0.35
N CYS A 186 -0.30 -5.06 0.06
CA CYS A 186 -0.92 -6.28 0.59
C CYS A 186 -1.81 -6.97 -0.47
N SER A 187 -1.89 -6.41 -1.68
CA SER A 187 -2.74 -6.89 -2.75
C SER A 187 -1.97 -7.76 -3.75
N TYR A 188 -2.50 -8.95 -3.99
CA TYR A 188 -1.99 -9.86 -5.02
C TYR A 188 -2.15 -9.32 -6.45
N ARG A 189 -2.98 -8.30 -6.66
CA ARG A 189 -3.23 -7.73 -7.99
C ARG A 189 -1.99 -7.03 -8.56
N MET A 190 -1.09 -6.55 -7.70
CA MET A 190 0.06 -5.74 -8.13
C MET A 190 1.23 -6.57 -8.70
N GLY A 191 1.13 -7.90 -8.71
CA GLY A 191 2.11 -8.76 -9.39
C GLY A 191 3.50 -8.82 -8.74
N VAL A 192 3.63 -8.41 -7.48
CA VAL A 192 4.90 -8.48 -6.74
C VAL A 192 4.97 -9.73 -5.86
N GLN A 193 6.17 -10.30 -5.72
CA GLN A 193 6.38 -11.55 -4.98
C GLN A 193 6.22 -11.42 -3.47
N ARG A 194 6.56 -10.25 -2.93
CA ARG A 194 6.64 -9.99 -1.51
C ARG A 194 5.61 -8.93 -1.14
N ILE A 195 4.54 -9.37 -0.49
CA ILE A 195 3.45 -8.53 -0.03
C ILE A 195 3.32 -8.66 1.49
N GLY A 196 2.72 -7.67 2.13
CA GLY A 196 2.56 -7.71 3.58
C GLY A 196 1.93 -6.46 4.15
N TYR A 197 1.78 -6.48 5.47
CA TYR A 197 1.35 -5.34 6.26
C TYR A 197 2.54 -4.82 7.06
N VAL A 198 2.69 -3.50 7.11
CA VAL A 198 3.67 -2.85 8.00
C VAL A 198 3.05 -2.70 9.38
N VAL A 199 3.79 -3.13 10.40
CA VAL A 199 3.51 -2.79 11.79
C VAL A 199 4.54 -1.76 12.21
N LEU A 200 4.04 -0.61 12.66
CA LEU A 200 4.84 0.50 13.17
C LEU A 200 4.48 0.72 14.63
N LEU A 201 5.44 0.50 15.51
CA LEU A 201 5.33 0.77 16.94
C LEU A 201 6.10 2.06 17.25
N LEU A 202 5.43 3.01 17.89
CA LEU A 202 6.02 4.28 18.30
C LEU A 202 6.20 4.29 19.81
N ASP A 203 7.41 4.63 20.25
CA ASP A 203 7.73 4.85 21.66
C ASP A 203 7.93 6.35 21.90
N SER A 204 6.95 6.97 22.55
CA SER A 204 6.93 8.39 22.90
C SER A 204 8.01 8.80 23.89
N GLU A 205 8.43 7.91 24.78
CA GLU A 205 9.41 8.19 25.83
C GLU A 205 10.81 8.21 25.24
N SER A 206 11.20 7.15 24.53
CA SER A 206 12.50 7.05 23.89
C SER A 206 12.59 7.83 22.57
N LYS A 207 11.45 8.33 22.06
CA LYS A 207 11.32 8.97 20.74
C LYS A 207 11.87 8.08 19.63
N THR A 208 11.51 6.80 19.66
CA THR A 208 11.92 5.83 18.64
C THR A 208 10.72 5.21 17.94
N ALA A 209 10.96 4.69 16.75
CA ALA A 209 10.00 3.87 16.02
C ALA A 209 10.60 2.51 15.71
N HIS A 210 9.85 1.46 15.98
CA HIS A 210 10.17 0.10 15.58
C HIS A 210 9.22 -0.37 14.49
N LEU A 211 9.78 -0.87 13.40
CA LEU A 211 9.02 -1.30 12.25
C LEU A 211 9.34 -2.74 11.89
N THR A 212 8.31 -3.52 11.57
CA THR A 212 8.44 -4.84 10.95
C THR A 212 7.35 -5.07 9.90
N ILE A 213 7.51 -6.12 9.10
CA ILE A 213 6.58 -6.49 8.04
C ILE A 213 6.00 -7.86 8.32
N LEU A 214 4.69 -7.89 8.50
CA LEU A 214 3.89 -9.11 8.53
C LEU A 214 3.73 -9.59 7.09
N SER A 215 4.65 -10.45 6.66
CA SER A 215 4.63 -11.04 5.33
C SER A 215 3.44 -11.99 5.20
N THR A 216 2.70 -11.89 4.10
CA THR A 216 1.72 -12.92 3.77
C THR A 216 2.40 -14.11 3.07
N PRO A 217 1.72 -15.26 2.95
CA PRO A 217 2.25 -16.40 2.22
C PRO A 217 2.65 -16.08 0.78
N ARG A 218 3.73 -16.71 0.31
CA ARG A 218 4.24 -16.54 -1.05
C ARG A 218 3.30 -17.21 -2.06
N ARG A 219 2.42 -16.43 -2.68
CA ARG A 219 1.41 -16.92 -3.64
C ARG A 219 2.02 -17.69 -4.81
N TYR A 220 3.15 -17.25 -5.38
CA TYR A 220 3.75 -17.97 -6.52
C TYR A 220 4.11 -19.41 -6.16
N LEU A 221 4.55 -19.66 -4.93
CA LEU A 221 4.80 -21.02 -4.46
C LEU A 221 3.48 -21.81 -4.40
N ALA A 222 2.42 -21.23 -3.82
CA ALA A 222 1.11 -21.88 -3.74
C ALA A 222 0.52 -22.17 -5.13
N LEU A 223 0.64 -21.23 -6.08
CA LEU A 223 0.20 -21.43 -7.47
C LEU A 223 0.98 -22.54 -8.17
N CYS A 224 2.30 -22.60 -7.98
CA CYS A 224 3.11 -23.71 -8.50
C CYS A 224 2.66 -25.05 -7.90
N LEU A 225 2.39 -25.10 -6.60
CA LEU A 225 1.87 -26.31 -5.94
C LEU A 225 0.50 -26.71 -6.51
N TYR A 226 -0.43 -25.76 -6.70
CA TYR A 226 -1.72 -26.05 -7.32
C TYR A 226 -1.58 -26.59 -8.75
N LEU A 227 -0.65 -26.03 -9.54
CA LEU A 227 -0.38 -26.53 -10.89
C LEU A 227 0.18 -27.97 -10.85
N ILE A 228 1.09 -28.26 -9.92
CA ILE A 228 1.62 -29.61 -9.71
C ILE A 228 0.48 -30.57 -9.35
N TYR A 229 -0.38 -30.23 -8.40
CA TYR A 229 -1.52 -31.06 -8.01
C TYR A 229 -2.50 -31.28 -9.17
N ALA A 230 -2.76 -30.25 -9.99
CA ALA A 230 -3.61 -30.37 -11.17
C ALA A 230 -3.01 -31.33 -12.22
N ILE A 231 -1.70 -31.25 -12.46
CA ILE A 231 -0.98 -32.16 -13.37
C ILE A 231 -1.02 -33.60 -12.85
N LEU A 232 -0.74 -33.81 -11.55
CA LEU A 232 -0.80 -35.13 -10.94
C LEU A 232 -2.22 -35.71 -10.99
N GLY A 233 -3.25 -34.90 -10.72
CA GLY A 233 -4.65 -35.29 -10.86
C GLY A 233 -5.01 -35.67 -12.30
N LEU A 234 -4.54 -34.90 -13.28
CA LEU A 234 -4.75 -35.20 -14.70
C LEU A 234 -4.05 -36.52 -15.10
N ILE A 235 -2.80 -36.73 -14.68
CA ILE A 235 -2.09 -38.00 -14.91
C ILE A 235 -2.86 -39.17 -14.29
N PHE A 236 -3.33 -39.02 -13.05
CA PHE A 236 -4.13 -40.04 -12.39
C PHE A 236 -5.41 -40.39 -13.16
N VAL A 237 -6.15 -39.38 -13.64
CA VAL A 237 -7.35 -39.59 -14.47
C VAL A 237 -7.00 -40.29 -15.78
N ILE A 238 -5.91 -39.90 -16.45
CA ILE A 238 -5.45 -40.54 -17.69
C ILE A 238 -5.10 -42.01 -17.43
N LEU A 239 -4.27 -42.30 -16.44
CA LEU A 239 -3.86 -43.68 -16.11
C LEU A 239 -5.07 -44.54 -15.75
N THR A 240 -5.96 -44.07 -14.87
CA THR A 240 -7.16 -44.82 -14.49
C THR A 240 -8.11 -45.05 -15.68
N SER A 241 -8.22 -44.09 -16.61
CA SER A 241 -9.00 -44.27 -17.83
C SER A 241 -8.38 -45.33 -18.77
N LEU A 242 -7.06 -45.32 -18.96
CA LEU A 242 -6.34 -46.29 -19.81
C LEU A 242 -6.41 -47.70 -19.23
N PHE A 243 -6.27 -47.84 -17.91
CA PHE A 243 -6.34 -49.12 -17.20
C PHE A 243 -7.76 -49.54 -16.79
N SER A 244 -8.78 -48.73 -17.11
CA SER A 244 -10.17 -49.11 -16.88
C SER A 244 -10.50 -50.37 -17.71
N ARG A 245 -11.21 -51.34 -17.10
CA ARG A 245 -11.50 -52.66 -17.69
C ARG A 245 -12.05 -52.60 -19.12
N ARG A 246 -12.80 -51.54 -19.46
CA ARG A 246 -13.34 -51.32 -20.82
C ARG A 246 -12.26 -51.08 -21.88
N ASN A 247 -11.20 -50.34 -21.55
CA ASN A 247 -10.10 -50.07 -22.48
C ASN A 247 -9.12 -51.23 -22.55
N LEU A 248 -8.89 -51.95 -21.45
CA LEU A 248 -8.10 -53.18 -21.43
C LEU A 248 -8.72 -54.28 -22.31
N ILE A 249 -10.05 -54.47 -22.25
CA ILE A 249 -10.77 -55.42 -23.11
C ILE A 249 -10.69 -55.01 -24.59
N ARG A 250 -10.81 -53.71 -24.91
CA ARG A 250 -10.66 -53.21 -26.29
C ARG A 250 -9.25 -53.42 -26.84
N LEU A 251 -8.21 -53.17 -26.04
CA LEU A 251 -6.81 -53.40 -26.41
C LEU A 251 -6.54 -54.89 -26.66
N LEU A 252 -7.03 -55.79 -25.79
CA LEU A 252 -6.90 -57.24 -25.95
C LEU A 252 -7.68 -57.79 -27.15
N MET A 253 -8.80 -57.16 -27.53
CA MET A 253 -9.57 -57.52 -28.73
C MET A 253 -8.85 -57.08 -30.02
N LEU A 254 -8.24 -55.89 -30.02
CA LEU A 254 -7.45 -55.40 -31.17
C LEU A 254 -6.16 -56.20 -31.38
N SER A 255 -5.48 -56.64 -30.31
CA SER A 255 -4.28 -57.47 -30.42
C SER A 255 -4.54 -58.93 -30.86
N ARG A 256 -5.82 -59.36 -30.94
CA ARG A 256 -6.22 -60.67 -31.48
C ARG A 256 -6.64 -60.63 -32.95
N LEU A 257 -6.72 -59.43 -33.54
CA LEU A 257 -7.15 -59.20 -34.93
C LEU A 257 -5.98 -58.83 -35.87
N MET A 258 -4.74 -58.76 -35.34
CA MET A 258 -3.48 -58.74 -36.10
C MET A 258 -2.82 -60.12 -36.03
#